data_AF-A0A8D8DQ12-F1
#
_entry.id   AF-A0A8D8DQ12-F1
#
_cell.length_a   1.000
_cell.length_b   1.000
_cell.length_c   1.000
_cell.angle_alpha   90.00
_cell.angle_beta   90.00
_cell.angle_gamma   90.00
#
_symmetry.space_group_name_H-M   'P 1'
#
loop_
_entity.id
_entity.type
_entity.pdbx_description
1 polymer ?
#
loop_
_entity_poly.entity_id
_entity_poly.type
_entity_poly.pdbx_seq_one_letter_code
_entity_poly.pdbx_strand_id
1 'polypeptide(L)'
;MINDWNVNYEKITDMIVPRSSQMITQDNDYALCTVTLFKKVVDEFKLHARERKFVVREFTYNEEELAAGKNEITKLVTDKKKQFGPLVRWLKVNFSECFCAWIHVKALRVFVESVLRYGLPVNFQAILIHPNKKNTKRLRDVLNQLYGHLDGSAASSGGNADNVDIPGLGFGQSEYYPYVYYKLNIDMVENKV
;
A
#
# COMPACT_ATOMS: atom_id res chain seq x y z
N MET A 1 -18.31 37.05 7.59
CA MET A 1 -17.06 37.10 8.39
C MET A 1 -16.14 38.23 7.97
N ILE A 2 -15.81 38.42 6.68
CA ILE A 2 -14.94 39.54 6.26
C ILE A 2 -15.55 40.93 6.57
N ASN A 3 -16.86 41.09 6.38
CA ASN A 3 -17.55 42.33 6.74
C ASN A 3 -17.53 42.60 8.24
N ASP A 4 -17.64 41.54 9.05
CA ASP A 4 -17.57 41.64 10.51
C ASP A 4 -16.16 42.05 10.96
N TRP A 5 -15.13 41.45 10.36
CA TRP A 5 -13.74 41.86 10.56
C TRP A 5 -13.52 43.34 10.19
N ASN A 6 -13.89 43.75 8.99
CA ASN A 6 -13.66 45.11 8.50
C ASN A 6 -14.33 46.19 9.35
N VAL A 7 -15.48 45.88 9.96
CA VAL A 7 -16.20 46.82 10.84
C VAL A 7 -15.63 46.86 12.26
N ASN A 8 -15.09 45.74 12.74
CA ASN A 8 -14.78 45.57 14.17
C ASN A 8 -13.30 45.45 14.51
N TYR A 9 -12.40 45.22 13.55
CA TYR A 9 -10.99 44.95 13.86
C TYR A 9 -10.31 46.13 14.56
N GLU A 10 -10.64 47.37 14.18
CA GLU A 10 -10.11 48.60 14.78
C GLU A 10 -10.52 48.77 16.25
N LYS A 11 -11.49 47.99 16.73
CA LYS A 11 -12.06 48.03 18.08
C LYS A 11 -11.70 46.79 18.90
N ILE A 12 -10.72 45.99 18.46
CA ILE A 12 -10.29 44.79 19.19
C ILE A 12 -9.42 45.19 20.39
N THR A 13 -8.51 46.15 20.20
CA THR A 13 -7.68 46.77 21.25
C THR A 13 -7.43 48.23 20.93
N ASP A 14 -6.92 48.97 21.90
CA ASP A 14 -6.29 50.26 21.64
C ASP A 14 -5.02 50.10 20.78
N MET A 15 -4.52 51.22 20.23
CA MET A 15 -3.28 51.27 19.45
C MET A 15 -3.25 50.39 18.18
N ILE A 16 -4.40 50.21 17.55
CA ILE A 16 -4.52 49.68 16.19
C ILE A 16 -4.41 50.83 15.20
N VAL A 17 -3.68 50.64 14.09
CA VAL A 17 -3.60 51.63 13.01
C VAL A 17 -4.88 51.54 12.15
N PRO A 18 -5.70 52.60 12.07
CA PRO A 18 -6.94 52.56 11.29
C PRO A 18 -6.66 52.36 9.79
N ARG A 19 -7.57 51.67 9.11
CA ARG A 19 -7.49 51.30 7.68
C ARG A 19 -6.22 50.54 7.26
N SER A 20 -5.51 49.93 8.22
CA SER A 20 -4.32 49.12 7.95
C SER A 20 -4.63 47.69 7.48
N SER A 21 -5.84 47.20 7.70
CA SER A 21 -6.16 45.82 7.36
C SER A 21 -6.33 45.62 5.86
N GLN A 22 -5.65 44.61 5.30
CA GLN A 22 -5.75 44.22 3.90
C GLN A 22 -5.94 42.71 3.80
N MET A 23 -6.83 42.25 2.93
CA MET A 23 -7.00 40.82 2.65
C MET A 23 -5.87 40.32 1.74
N ILE A 24 -5.13 39.31 2.18
CA ILE A 24 -4.03 38.68 1.43
C ILE A 24 -4.58 37.59 0.51
N THR A 25 -5.37 36.69 1.08
CA THR A 25 -5.96 35.55 0.36
C THR A 25 -7.23 35.09 1.05
N GLN A 26 -8.08 34.40 0.33
CA GLN A 26 -9.34 33.85 0.82
C GLN A 26 -9.54 32.46 0.20
N ASP A 27 -10.02 31.52 1.01
CA ASP A 27 -10.55 30.25 0.57
C ASP A 27 -12.05 30.15 0.88
N ASN A 28 -12.64 28.96 0.75
CA ASN A 28 -14.08 28.77 0.93
C ASN A 28 -14.53 28.98 2.38
N ASP A 29 -13.63 28.82 3.35
CA ASP A 29 -13.94 28.77 4.78
C ASP A 29 -13.34 29.96 5.55
N TYR A 30 -12.20 30.50 5.10
CA TYR A 30 -11.40 31.50 5.79
C TYR A 30 -10.90 32.61 4.87
N ALA A 31 -10.62 33.77 5.48
CA ALA A 31 -9.90 34.87 4.85
C ALA A 31 -8.69 35.24 5.70
N LEU A 32 -7.53 35.39 5.06
CA LEU A 32 -6.30 35.84 5.69
C LEU A 32 -6.15 37.35 5.48
N CYS A 33 -6.16 38.11 6.57
CA CYS A 33 -5.99 39.56 6.56
C CYS A 33 -4.74 39.99 7.34
N THR A 34 -4.10 41.08 6.92
CA THR A 34 -3.11 41.79 7.73
C THR A 34 -3.80 42.77 8.68
N VAL A 35 -3.13 43.14 9.78
CA VAL A 35 -3.45 44.32 10.61
C VAL A 35 -2.12 44.91 11.07
N THR A 36 -2.04 46.25 11.13
CA THR A 36 -0.92 46.95 11.75
C THR A 36 -1.35 47.48 13.11
N LEU A 37 -0.60 47.13 14.16
CA LEU A 37 -0.83 47.53 15.55
C LEU A 37 0.50 47.78 16.25
N PHE A 38 0.46 48.45 17.39
CA PHE A 38 1.66 48.69 18.20
C PHE A 38 2.12 47.41 18.89
N LYS A 39 3.44 47.18 18.98
CA LYS A 39 4.02 45.97 19.58
C LYS A 39 3.55 45.71 21.02
N LYS A 40 3.27 46.77 21.78
CA LYS A 40 2.84 46.70 23.19
C LYS A 40 1.50 45.98 23.38
N VAL A 41 0.61 46.00 22.39
CA VAL A 41 -0.75 45.45 22.49
C VAL A 41 -0.91 44.11 21.74
N VAL A 42 0.18 43.48 21.30
CA VAL A 42 0.11 42.24 20.49
C VAL A 42 -0.58 41.11 21.23
N ASP A 43 -0.26 40.89 22.51
CA ASP A 43 -0.83 39.79 23.29
C ASP A 43 -2.29 40.04 23.67
N GLU A 44 -2.64 41.29 23.98
CA GLU A 44 -4.02 41.73 24.21
C GLU A 44 -4.87 41.56 22.93
N PHE A 45 -4.30 41.91 21.77
CA PHE A 45 -4.96 41.73 20.49
C PHE A 45 -5.20 40.26 20.17
N LYS A 46 -4.20 39.38 20.41
CA LYS A 46 -4.36 37.92 20.25
C LYS A 46 -5.48 37.38 21.13
N LEU A 47 -5.58 37.83 22.39
CA LEU A 47 -6.61 37.41 23.32
C LEU A 47 -8.01 37.82 22.83
N HIS A 48 -8.24 39.11 22.56
CA HIS A 48 -9.55 39.61 22.15
C HIS A 48 -9.94 39.18 20.74
N ALA A 49 -8.97 38.98 19.83
CA ALA A 49 -9.23 38.38 18.52
C ALA A 49 -9.78 36.95 18.68
N ARG A 50 -9.18 36.14 19.56
CA ARG A 50 -9.63 34.77 19.84
C ARG A 50 -11.04 34.73 20.42
N GLU A 51 -11.37 35.62 21.35
CA GLU A 51 -12.73 35.74 21.92
C GLU A 51 -13.79 36.03 20.85
N ARG A 52 -13.42 36.80 19.82
CA ARG A 52 -14.27 37.10 18.66
C ARG A 52 -14.17 36.06 17.54
N LYS A 53 -13.56 34.90 17.82
CA LYS A 53 -13.36 33.78 16.88
C LYS A 53 -12.46 34.13 15.67
N PHE A 54 -11.61 35.14 15.79
CA PHE A 54 -10.53 35.40 14.86
C PHE A 54 -9.25 34.67 15.32
N VAL A 55 -8.54 34.04 14.39
CA VAL A 55 -7.30 33.32 14.69
C VAL A 55 -6.11 34.16 14.25
N VAL A 56 -5.27 34.57 15.19
CA VAL A 56 -4.03 35.29 14.89
C VAL A 56 -2.92 34.26 14.60
N ARG A 57 -2.39 34.30 13.38
CA ARG A 57 -1.27 33.44 12.97
C ARG A 57 0.04 34.10 13.37
N GLU A 58 0.83 33.41 14.19
CA GLU A 58 2.21 33.82 14.45
C GLU A 58 3.04 33.64 13.19
N PHE A 59 3.59 34.74 12.70
CA PHE A 59 4.41 34.77 11.52
C PHE A 59 5.47 35.86 11.70
N THR A 60 6.72 35.44 11.73
CA THR A 60 7.87 36.33 11.65
C THR A 60 8.42 36.23 10.24
N TYR A 61 8.40 37.33 9.49
CA TYR A 61 8.98 37.33 8.15
C TYR A 61 10.49 37.10 8.26
N ASN A 62 10.95 35.98 7.71
CA ASN A 62 12.36 35.67 7.56
C ASN A 62 12.60 35.27 6.10
N GLU A 63 13.29 36.14 5.36
CA GLU A 63 13.55 35.94 3.93
C GLU A 63 14.42 34.71 3.67
N GLU A 64 15.40 34.44 4.55
CA GLU A 64 16.29 33.29 4.44
C GLU A 64 15.52 31.97 4.63
N GLU A 65 14.64 31.89 5.62
CA GLU A 65 13.79 30.71 5.85
C GLU A 65 12.79 30.49 4.71
N LEU A 66 12.18 31.54 4.19
CA LEU A 66 11.26 31.45 3.05
C LEU A 66 11.97 30.98 1.78
N ALA A 67 13.18 31.47 1.52
CA ALA A 67 14.01 31.02 0.39
C ALA A 67 14.47 29.56 0.59
N ALA A 68 14.90 29.19 1.79
CA ALA A 68 15.30 27.84 2.13
C ALA A 68 14.15 26.84 1.92
N GLY A 69 12.93 27.17 2.39
CA GLY A 69 11.75 26.31 2.22
C GLY A 69 11.36 26.10 0.75
N LYS A 70 11.43 27.15 -0.08
CA LYS A 70 11.19 27.02 -1.53
C LYS A 70 12.25 26.15 -2.22
N ASN A 71 13.51 26.32 -1.83
CA ASN A 71 14.62 25.52 -2.35
C ASN A 71 14.50 24.05 -1.94
N GLU A 72 14.09 23.77 -0.70
CA GLU A 72 13.87 22.43 -0.20
C GLU A 72 12.77 21.70 -0.96
N ILE A 73 11.60 22.34 -1.18
CA ILE A 73 10.51 21.76 -1.97
C ILE A 73 11.01 21.39 -3.39
N THR A 74 11.72 22.32 -4.04
CA THR A 74 12.24 22.11 -5.39
C THR A 74 13.27 20.97 -5.43
N LYS A 75 14.14 20.90 -4.42
CA LYS A 75 15.12 19.83 -4.26
C LYS A 75 14.44 18.48 -4.07
N LEU A 76 13.45 18.39 -3.17
CA LEU A 76 12.71 17.15 -2.91
C LEU A 76 11.97 16.65 -4.14
N VAL A 77 11.33 17.54 -4.91
CA VAL A 77 10.67 17.17 -6.17
C VAL A 77 11.67 16.63 -7.19
N THR A 78 12.83 17.29 -7.29
CA THR A 78 13.92 16.88 -8.20
C THR A 78 14.50 15.54 -7.80
N ASP A 79 14.79 15.34 -6.50
CA ASP A 79 15.35 14.11 -5.95
C ASP A 79 14.38 12.94 -6.13
N LYS A 80 13.08 13.15 -5.87
CA LYS A 80 12.04 12.15 -6.15
C LYS A 80 12.06 11.72 -7.61
N LYS A 81 12.09 12.67 -8.55
CA LYS A 81 12.11 12.39 -9.99
C LYS A 81 13.40 11.68 -10.40
N LYS A 82 14.54 12.08 -9.83
CA LYS A 82 15.85 11.49 -10.08
C LYS A 82 15.95 10.05 -9.58
N GLN A 83 15.40 9.76 -8.40
CA GLN A 83 15.42 8.43 -7.79
C GLN A 83 14.42 7.46 -8.43
N PHE A 84 13.31 7.96 -8.95
CA PHE A 84 12.24 7.13 -9.50
C PHE A 84 12.72 6.21 -10.64
N GLY A 85 13.50 6.74 -11.59
CA GLY A 85 14.02 5.96 -12.72
C GLY A 85 14.90 4.78 -12.30
N PRO A 86 15.98 5.01 -11.52
CA PRO A 86 16.81 3.96 -10.94
C PRO A 86 16.02 2.96 -10.10
N LEU A 87 15.09 3.43 -9.26
CA LEU A 87 14.25 2.57 -8.43
C LEU A 87 13.42 1.60 -9.28
N VAL A 88 12.74 2.09 -10.32
CA VAL A 88 11.94 1.23 -11.21
C VAL A 88 12.83 0.21 -11.93
N ARG A 89 14.03 0.60 -12.39
CA ARG A 89 14.96 -0.34 -13.02
C ARG A 89 15.41 -1.42 -12.02
N TRP A 90 15.74 -1.02 -10.81
CA TRP A 90 16.14 -1.94 -9.75
C TRP A 90 15.01 -2.91 -9.39
N LEU A 91 13.79 -2.41 -9.22
CA LEU A 91 12.62 -3.24 -8.94
C LEU A 91 12.34 -4.25 -10.06
N LYS A 92 12.45 -3.86 -11.33
CA LYS A 92 12.27 -4.79 -12.47
C LYS A 92 13.25 -5.96 -12.44
N VAL A 93 14.53 -5.68 -12.19
CA VAL A 93 15.58 -6.71 -12.11
C VAL A 93 15.30 -7.64 -10.93
N ASN A 94 15.13 -7.08 -9.73
CA ASN A 94 14.96 -7.89 -8.52
C ASN A 94 13.63 -8.67 -8.53
N PHE A 95 12.56 -8.09 -9.08
CA PHE A 95 11.30 -8.83 -9.25
C PHE A 95 11.48 -10.04 -10.18
N SER A 96 12.19 -9.88 -11.30
CA SER A 96 12.49 -10.99 -12.21
C SER A 96 13.26 -12.10 -11.50
N GLU A 97 14.30 -11.76 -10.74
CA GLU A 97 15.09 -12.73 -9.97
C GLU A 97 14.25 -13.44 -8.91
N CYS A 98 13.46 -12.69 -8.13
CA CYS A 98 12.57 -13.27 -7.12
C CYS A 98 11.50 -14.17 -7.74
N PHE A 99 10.92 -13.78 -8.89
CA PHE A 99 9.93 -14.58 -9.59
C PHE A 99 10.56 -15.88 -10.11
N CYS A 100 11.74 -15.82 -10.72
CA CYS A 100 12.50 -16.99 -11.14
C CYS A 100 12.77 -17.93 -9.96
N ALA A 101 13.30 -17.41 -8.85
CA ALA A 101 13.58 -18.20 -7.65
C ALA A 101 12.30 -18.88 -7.11
N TRP A 102 11.18 -18.18 -7.10
CA TRP A 102 9.89 -18.73 -6.67
C TRP A 102 9.43 -19.90 -7.56
N ILE A 103 9.58 -19.78 -8.88
CA ILE A 103 9.26 -20.87 -9.82
C ILE A 103 10.20 -22.07 -9.62
N HIS A 104 11.49 -21.85 -9.35
CA HIS A 104 12.42 -22.94 -9.02
C HIS A 104 11.99 -23.69 -7.76
N VAL A 105 11.58 -22.98 -6.71
CA VAL A 105 11.05 -23.61 -5.49
C VAL A 105 9.80 -24.43 -5.79
N LYS A 106 8.90 -23.94 -6.66
CA LYS A 106 7.72 -24.71 -7.09
C LYS A 106 8.09 -25.97 -7.86
N ALA A 107 9.06 -25.89 -8.77
CA ALA A 107 9.57 -27.05 -9.51
C ALA A 107 10.19 -28.09 -8.57
N LEU A 108 11.00 -27.65 -7.59
CA LEU A 108 11.56 -28.54 -6.56
C LEU A 108 10.47 -29.22 -5.74
N ARG A 109 9.43 -28.49 -5.33
CA ARG A 109 8.30 -29.07 -4.59
C ARG A 109 7.54 -30.12 -5.40
N VAL A 110 7.26 -29.85 -6.69
CA VAL A 110 6.64 -30.82 -7.60
C VAL A 110 7.51 -32.07 -7.72
N PHE A 111 8.83 -31.90 -7.87
CA PHE A 111 9.78 -33.01 -7.98
C PHE A 111 9.79 -33.87 -6.71
N VAL A 112 10.00 -33.25 -5.54
CA VAL A 112 10.07 -33.95 -4.25
C VAL A 112 8.77 -34.71 -3.96
N GLU A 113 7.61 -34.07 -4.15
CA GLU A 113 6.32 -34.72 -3.91
C GLU A 113 6.04 -35.87 -4.89
N SER A 114 6.43 -35.72 -6.15
CA SER A 114 6.30 -36.80 -7.15
C SER A 114 7.18 -38.00 -6.80
N VAL A 115 8.40 -37.78 -6.28
CA VAL A 115 9.27 -38.87 -5.79
C VAL A 115 8.66 -39.54 -4.56
N LEU A 116 8.15 -38.76 -3.60
CA LEU A 116 7.52 -39.30 -2.39
C LEU A 116 6.25 -40.11 -2.71
N ARG A 117 5.49 -39.69 -3.73
CA ARG A 117 4.21 -40.32 -4.07
C ARG A 117 4.33 -41.50 -5.02
N TYR A 118 5.24 -41.45 -5.98
CA TYR A 118 5.37 -42.46 -7.05
C TYR A 118 6.64 -43.29 -6.97
N GLY A 119 7.59 -42.93 -6.09
CA GLY A 119 8.81 -43.68 -5.86
C GLY A 119 9.90 -43.47 -6.93
N LEU A 120 10.88 -44.37 -6.91
CA LEU A 120 12.00 -44.42 -7.84
C LEU A 120 11.89 -45.64 -8.77
N PRO A 121 12.46 -45.59 -10.00
CA PRO A 121 13.14 -44.43 -10.60
C PRO A 121 12.17 -43.30 -10.95
N VAL A 122 12.71 -42.08 -11.05
CA VAL A 122 11.92 -40.90 -11.41
C VAL A 122 11.34 -41.09 -12.81
N ASN A 123 10.03 -41.29 -12.90
CA ASN A 123 9.31 -41.45 -14.16
C ASN A 123 7.99 -40.67 -14.14
N PHE A 124 8.08 -39.35 -14.25
CA PHE A 124 6.93 -38.47 -14.37
C PHE A 124 7.22 -37.31 -15.32
N GLN A 125 6.15 -36.74 -15.88
CA GLN A 125 6.20 -35.53 -16.69
C GLN A 125 5.38 -34.45 -15.98
N ALA A 126 6.06 -33.42 -15.47
CA ALA A 126 5.38 -32.23 -14.93
C ALA A 126 4.81 -31.39 -16.09
N ILE A 127 3.61 -30.85 -15.89
CA ILE A 127 2.90 -30.03 -16.89
C ILE A 127 2.40 -28.75 -16.21
N LEU A 128 2.65 -27.61 -16.85
CA LEU A 128 2.05 -26.33 -16.48
C LEU A 128 0.73 -26.16 -17.26
N ILE A 129 -0.38 -25.98 -16.54
CA ILE A 129 -1.70 -25.79 -17.12
C ILE A 129 -2.22 -24.40 -16.74
N HIS A 130 -2.59 -23.61 -17.73
CA HIS A 130 -3.32 -22.35 -17.55
C HIS A 130 -4.80 -22.57 -17.90
N PRO A 131 -5.66 -22.93 -16.91
CA PRO A 131 -7.04 -23.28 -17.18
C PRO A 131 -7.87 -22.05 -17.54
N ASN A 132 -8.82 -22.22 -18.46
CA ASN A 132 -9.89 -21.24 -18.64
C ASN A 132 -10.77 -21.23 -17.37
N LYS A 133 -10.97 -20.04 -16.77
CA LYS A 133 -11.74 -19.85 -15.52
C LYS A 133 -13.10 -20.57 -15.52
N LYS A 134 -13.79 -20.66 -16.66
CA LYS A 134 -15.11 -21.32 -16.78
C LYS A 134 -15.03 -22.86 -16.77
N ASN A 135 -13.89 -23.43 -17.13
CA ASN A 135 -13.72 -24.87 -17.35
C ASN A 135 -12.91 -25.57 -16.26
N THR A 136 -12.53 -24.86 -15.19
CA THR A 136 -11.70 -25.42 -14.10
C THR A 136 -12.33 -26.68 -13.50
N LYS A 137 -13.65 -26.69 -13.25
CA LYS A 137 -14.36 -27.86 -12.71
C LYS A 137 -14.25 -29.07 -13.65
N ARG A 138 -14.62 -28.89 -14.93
CA ARG A 138 -14.53 -29.95 -15.94
C ARG A 138 -13.10 -30.47 -16.12
N LEU A 139 -12.10 -29.60 -16.05
CA LEU A 139 -10.69 -30.00 -16.09
C LEU A 139 -10.35 -30.94 -14.91
N ARG A 140 -10.81 -30.61 -13.69
CA ARG A 140 -10.61 -31.49 -12.53
C ARG A 140 -11.29 -32.83 -12.70
N ASP A 141 -12.52 -32.84 -13.19
CA ASP A 141 -13.27 -34.09 -13.41
C ASP A 141 -12.53 -35.01 -14.40
N VAL A 142 -12.04 -34.47 -15.51
CA VAL A 142 -11.27 -35.23 -16.52
C VAL A 142 -9.94 -35.74 -15.95
N LEU A 143 -9.20 -34.91 -15.21
CA LEU A 143 -7.93 -35.33 -14.61
C LEU A 143 -8.13 -36.41 -13.55
N ASN A 144 -9.20 -36.33 -12.75
CA ASN A 144 -9.56 -37.37 -11.79
C ASN A 144 -9.91 -38.69 -12.48
N GLN A 145 -10.65 -38.65 -13.60
CA GLN A 145 -10.96 -39.85 -14.36
C GLN A 145 -9.70 -40.51 -14.95
N LEU A 146 -8.76 -39.72 -15.47
CA LEU A 146 -7.53 -40.22 -16.09
C LEU A 146 -6.54 -40.77 -15.05
N TYR A 147 -6.38 -40.08 -13.92
CA TYR A 147 -5.32 -40.35 -12.96
C TYR A 147 -5.79 -40.93 -11.62
N GLY A 148 -7.10 -41.14 -11.42
CA GLY A 148 -7.65 -41.68 -10.16
C GLY A 148 -7.05 -43.01 -9.72
N HIS A 149 -6.56 -43.82 -10.66
CA HIS A 149 -5.87 -45.08 -10.36
C HIS A 149 -4.57 -44.90 -9.56
N LEU A 150 -3.95 -43.71 -9.60
CA LEU A 150 -2.72 -43.39 -8.85
C LEU A 150 -2.97 -43.17 -7.34
N ASP A 151 -4.23 -43.01 -6.93
CA ASP A 151 -4.60 -42.80 -5.54
C ASP A 151 -4.29 -44.04 -4.67
N GLY A 152 -4.45 -45.24 -5.24
CA GLY A 152 -4.13 -46.51 -4.58
C GLY A 152 -2.64 -46.83 -4.53
N SER A 153 -1.82 -46.20 -5.38
CA SER A 153 -0.37 -46.45 -5.44
C SER A 153 0.36 -45.93 -4.19
N ALA A 154 -0.14 -44.85 -3.58
CA ALA A 154 0.41 -44.29 -2.34
C ALA A 154 0.01 -45.11 -1.09
N ALA A 155 -1.13 -45.81 -1.12
CA ALA A 155 -1.61 -46.64 -0.02
C ALA A 155 -0.93 -48.02 0.05
N SER A 156 -0.33 -48.50 -1.04
CA SER A 156 0.34 -49.81 -1.08
C SER A 156 1.76 -49.85 -0.51
N SER A 157 2.38 -48.70 -0.21
CA SER A 157 3.78 -48.61 0.23
C SER A 157 3.99 -48.08 1.66
N GLY A 158 2.93 -47.93 2.45
CA GLY A 158 3.02 -47.54 3.85
C GLY A 158 1.63 -47.51 4.46
N GLY A 159 1.37 -48.40 5.43
CA GLY A 159 0.04 -48.65 5.97
C GLY A 159 -0.69 -47.39 6.44
N ASN A 160 -2.02 -47.42 6.33
CA ASN A 160 -3.00 -46.49 6.91
C ASN A 160 -2.38 -45.21 7.51
N ALA A 161 -1.98 -44.28 6.65
CA ALA A 161 -1.96 -42.88 7.03
C ALA A 161 -3.41 -42.41 7.01
N ASP A 162 -4.16 -42.84 8.02
CA ASP A 162 -5.31 -42.11 8.52
C ASP A 162 -4.91 -40.63 8.59
N ASN A 163 -5.81 -39.75 8.20
CA ASN A 163 -5.61 -38.30 8.26
C ASN A 163 -4.95 -37.94 9.60
N VAL A 164 -3.66 -37.58 9.59
CA VAL A 164 -3.01 -37.03 10.78
C VAL A 164 -3.47 -35.58 10.89
N ASP A 165 -4.71 -35.42 11.35
CA ASP A 165 -5.23 -34.15 11.84
C ASP A 165 -4.46 -33.83 13.13
N ILE A 166 -3.42 -33.00 13.04
CA ILE A 166 -2.75 -32.45 14.22
C ILE A 166 -3.66 -31.33 14.75
N PRO A 167 -4.35 -31.51 15.89
CA PRO A 167 -5.27 -30.49 16.39
C PRO A 167 -4.49 -29.23 16.78
N GLY A 168 -4.85 -28.08 16.21
CA GLY A 168 -4.28 -26.77 16.54
C GLY A 168 -3.41 -26.13 15.45
N LEU A 169 -3.06 -26.86 14.40
CA LEU A 169 -2.44 -26.32 13.18
C LEU A 169 -3.48 -26.37 12.08
N GLY A 170 -4.19 -25.25 11.86
CA GLY A 170 -5.21 -25.11 10.82
C GLY A 170 -4.67 -25.18 9.39
N PHE A 171 -4.05 -26.30 9.02
CA PHE A 171 -3.87 -26.69 7.62
C PHE A 171 -5.25 -27.01 7.09
N GLY A 172 -5.99 -25.97 6.68
CA GLY A 172 -7.30 -26.10 6.06
C GLY A 172 -7.25 -27.12 4.93
N GLN A 173 -8.36 -27.83 4.75
CA GLN A 173 -8.53 -28.91 3.76
C GLN A 173 -7.71 -28.66 2.50
N SER A 174 -6.55 -29.31 2.42
CA SER A 174 -5.69 -29.16 1.25
C SER A 174 -6.43 -29.80 0.08
N GLU A 175 -6.49 -29.10 -1.05
CA GLU A 175 -7.09 -29.67 -2.26
C GLU A 175 -6.30 -30.93 -2.66
N TYR A 176 -6.82 -32.09 -2.28
CA TYR A 176 -6.21 -33.38 -2.60
C TYR A 176 -6.68 -33.84 -3.98
N TYR A 177 -5.71 -34.26 -4.80
CA TYR A 177 -5.94 -34.84 -6.11
C TYR A 177 -5.12 -36.14 -6.23
N PRO A 178 -5.52 -37.11 -7.07
CA PRO A 178 -4.76 -38.34 -7.29
C PRO A 178 -3.41 -38.10 -8.02
N TYR A 179 -3.17 -36.87 -8.47
CA TYR A 179 -1.94 -36.39 -9.06
C TYR A 179 -1.32 -35.27 -8.22
N VAL A 180 0.01 -35.10 -8.29
CA VAL A 180 0.71 -33.98 -7.63
C VAL A 180 0.25 -32.65 -8.23
N TYR A 181 -0.18 -31.73 -7.37
CA TYR A 181 -0.76 -30.45 -7.79
C TYR A 181 -0.24 -29.28 -6.97
N TYR A 182 0.20 -28.23 -7.66
CA TYR A 182 0.54 -26.94 -7.06
C TYR A 182 -0.11 -25.79 -7.82
N LYS A 183 -0.88 -24.97 -7.12
CA LYS A 183 -1.41 -23.71 -7.66
C LYS A 183 -0.28 -22.66 -7.77
N LEU A 184 -0.23 -22.00 -8.93
CA LEU A 184 0.54 -20.77 -9.15
C LEU A 184 -0.45 -19.60 -9.24
N ASN A 185 -0.37 -18.65 -8.30
CA ASN A 185 -1.12 -17.41 -8.39
C ASN A 185 -0.22 -16.34 -9.03
N ILE A 186 -0.59 -15.89 -10.22
CA ILE A 186 0.11 -14.82 -10.95
C ILE A 186 -0.63 -13.49 -10.89
N ASP A 187 -1.73 -13.42 -10.13
CA ASP A 187 -2.40 -12.17 -9.84
C ASP A 187 -1.62 -11.43 -8.75
N MET A 188 -0.69 -10.58 -9.20
CA MET A 188 0.23 -9.84 -8.34
C MET A 188 -0.37 -8.53 -7.82
N VAL A 189 -1.64 -8.26 -8.14
CA VAL A 189 -2.35 -7.06 -7.72
C VAL A 189 -3.68 -7.48 -7.11
N GLU A 190 -3.94 -7.10 -5.87
CA GLU A 190 -5.31 -7.16 -5.36
C GLU A 190 -6.15 -6.16 -6.14
N ASN A 191 -6.92 -6.64 -7.11
CA ASN A 191 -8.07 -5.88 -7.59
C ASN A 191 -9.08 -5.86 -6.43
N LYS A 192 -9.02 -4.81 -5.61
CA LYS A 192 -10.13 -4.44 -4.75
C LYS A 192 -11.32 -4.13 -5.66
N VAL A 193 -12.16 -5.14 -5.88
CA VAL A 193 -13.55 -4.96 -6.30
C VAL A 193 -14.36 -4.61 -5.07
#